data_AF-A0A174ZJP5-F1
#
_entry.id   AF-A0A174ZJP5-F1
#
_cell.length_a   1.000
_cell.length_b   1.000
_cell.length_c   1.000
_cell.angle_alpha   90.00
_cell.angle_beta   90.00
_cell.angle_gamma   90.00
#
_symmetry.space_group_name_H-M   'P 1'
#
loop_
_entity.id
_entity.type
_entity.pdbx_description
1 polymer ?
#
loop_
_entity_poly.entity_id
_entity_poly.type
_entity_poly.pdbx_seq_one_letter_code
_entity_poly.pdbx_strand_id
1 'polypeptide(L)'
;MENWMNHPAMKTIDPLKLELIRTAARQTKGKSGNELAPVMLALITNANRQGLRFNPDEVSLILEVLKEGKSKEEQNQIDRMMEMTKNIFRKHFK
;
A
#
# COMPACT_ATOMS: atom_id res chain seq x y z
N MET A 1 -0.60 -10.25 -15.88
CA MET A 1 -1.05 -10.77 -14.57
C MET A 1 -0.26 -10.04 -13.51
N GLU A 2 -0.89 -9.67 -12.41
CA GLU A 2 -0.25 -8.92 -11.32
C GLU A 2 0.81 -9.80 -10.65
N ASN A 3 2.07 -9.74 -11.13
CA ASN A 3 3.22 -10.53 -10.62
C ASN A 3 3.39 -10.44 -9.11
N TRP A 4 2.98 -9.30 -8.58
CA TRP A 4 2.98 -8.94 -7.18
C TRP A 4 2.10 -9.88 -6.33
N MET A 5 1.03 -10.47 -6.90
CA MET A 5 0.18 -11.51 -6.28
C MET A 5 0.91 -12.81 -5.96
N ASN A 6 2.00 -13.09 -6.67
CA ASN A 6 2.80 -14.30 -6.45
C ASN A 6 3.97 -14.07 -5.49
N HIS A 7 4.16 -12.84 -4.98
CA HIS A 7 5.28 -12.50 -4.13
C HIS A 7 5.20 -13.31 -2.81
N PRO A 8 6.29 -13.99 -2.38
CA PRO A 8 6.26 -14.87 -1.20
C PRO A 8 5.86 -14.13 0.08
N ALA A 9 6.19 -12.84 0.17
CA ALA A 9 5.84 -12.02 1.32
C ALA A 9 4.34 -11.65 1.38
N MET A 10 3.57 -11.91 0.32
CA MET A 10 2.11 -11.85 0.38
C MET A 10 1.51 -13.06 1.08
N LYS A 11 2.20 -14.20 1.08
CA LYS A 11 1.72 -15.42 1.78
C LYS A 11 1.79 -15.29 3.30
N THR A 12 2.58 -14.35 3.81
CA THR A 12 2.74 -14.08 5.25
C THR A 12 1.82 -12.96 5.75
N ILE A 13 1.15 -12.24 4.85
CA ILE A 13 0.20 -11.19 5.20
C ILE A 13 -1.15 -11.83 5.50
N ASP A 14 -1.85 -11.31 6.52
CA ASP A 14 -3.20 -11.73 6.87
C ASP A 14 -4.14 -11.65 5.65
N PRO A 15 -4.99 -12.67 5.38
CA PRO A 15 -5.88 -12.67 4.23
C PRO A 15 -6.80 -11.45 4.15
N LEU A 16 -7.22 -10.87 5.27
CA LEU A 16 -8.02 -9.64 5.27
C LEU A 16 -7.20 -8.43 4.83
N LYS A 17 -5.94 -8.36 5.26
CA LYS A 17 -4.99 -7.33 4.80
C LYS A 17 -4.69 -7.49 3.31
N LEU A 18 -4.55 -8.72 2.80
CA LEU A 18 -4.38 -9.00 1.38
C LEU A 18 -5.56 -8.50 0.54
N GLU A 19 -6.79 -8.69 1.01
CA GLU A 19 -7.97 -8.22 0.30
C GLU A 19 -8.01 -6.69 0.20
N LEU A 20 -7.61 -6.01 1.28
CA LEU A 20 -7.42 -4.56 1.30
C LEU A 20 -6.36 -4.13 0.28
N ILE A 21 -5.19 -4.75 0.28
CA ILE A 21 -4.11 -4.46 -0.68
C ILE A 21 -4.58 -4.69 -2.12
N ARG A 22 -5.28 -5.79 -2.38
CA ARG A 22 -5.83 -6.11 -3.72
C ARG A 22 -6.83 -5.06 -4.17
N THR A 23 -7.68 -4.62 -3.25
CA THR A 23 -8.64 -3.55 -3.50
C THR A 23 -7.93 -2.22 -3.79
N ALA A 24 -6.83 -1.93 -3.07
CA ALA A 24 -5.94 -0.81 -3.32
C ALA A 24 -5.31 -0.86 -4.70
N ALA A 25 -4.65 -1.98 -5.01
CA ALA A 25 -3.98 -2.23 -6.28
C ALA A 25 -4.95 -2.03 -7.43
N ARG A 26 -6.16 -2.59 -7.32
CA ARG A 26 -7.21 -2.46 -8.34
C ARG A 26 -7.71 -1.03 -8.49
N GLN A 27 -7.89 -0.29 -7.40
CA GLN A 27 -8.33 1.10 -7.44
C GLN A 27 -7.24 2.05 -7.95
N THR A 28 -5.97 1.70 -7.73
CA THR A 28 -4.80 2.52 -8.07
C THR A 28 -4.17 2.14 -9.41
N LYS A 29 -4.66 1.06 -10.03
CA LYS A 29 -4.31 0.63 -11.37
C LYS A 29 -4.77 1.68 -12.38
N GLY A 30 -3.81 2.32 -13.05
CA GLY A 30 -4.07 3.39 -14.02
C GLY A 30 -4.31 4.77 -13.40
N LYS A 31 -4.19 4.93 -12.07
CA LYS A 31 -4.25 6.22 -11.37
C LYS A 31 -2.86 6.73 -11.03
N SER A 32 -2.68 8.05 -11.11
CA SER A 32 -1.45 8.73 -10.73
C SER A 32 -1.28 8.74 -9.20
N GLY A 33 -0.06 8.79 -8.71
CA GLY A 33 0.30 8.83 -7.29
C GLY A 33 -0.36 9.91 -6.44
N ASN A 34 -0.77 11.04 -7.04
CA ASN A 34 -1.59 12.04 -6.33
C ASN A 34 -3.01 11.51 -6.00
N GLU A 35 -3.54 10.58 -6.78
CA GLU A 35 -4.81 9.91 -6.50
C GLU A 35 -4.64 8.65 -5.63
N LEU A 36 -3.42 8.10 -5.53
CA LEU A 36 -3.10 6.97 -4.65
C LEU A 36 -3.18 7.36 -3.17
N ALA A 37 -2.81 8.59 -2.80
CA ALA A 37 -2.79 9.06 -1.42
C ALA A 37 -4.14 8.95 -0.69
N PRO A 38 -5.26 9.48 -1.23
CA PRO A 38 -6.57 9.32 -0.59
C PRO A 38 -7.04 7.87 -0.57
N VAL A 39 -6.68 7.06 -1.57
CA VAL A 39 -7.01 5.63 -1.61
C VAL A 39 -6.28 4.88 -0.49
N MET A 40 -4.98 5.09 -0.33
CA MET A 40 -4.19 4.47 0.74
C MET A 40 -4.66 4.91 2.13
N LEU A 41 -4.99 6.19 2.31
CA LEU A 41 -5.54 6.67 3.58
C LEU A 41 -6.88 6.02 3.92
N ALA A 42 -7.78 5.91 2.94
CA ALA A 42 -9.06 5.21 3.11
C ALA A 42 -8.86 3.74 3.47
N LEU A 43 -7.87 3.09 2.86
CA LEU A 43 -7.48 1.72 3.15
C LEU A 43 -6.94 1.53 4.56
N ILE A 44 -5.97 2.35 4.98
CA ILE A 44 -5.42 2.33 6.34
C ILE A 44 -6.52 2.58 7.37
N THR A 45 -7.42 3.53 7.07
CA THR A 45 -8.56 3.84 7.95
C THR A 45 -9.52 2.65 8.05
N ASN A 46 -9.86 2.02 6.92
CA ASN A 46 -10.74 0.85 6.90
C ASN A 46 -10.11 -0.35 7.62
N ALA A 47 -8.82 -0.59 7.39
CA ALA A 47 -8.05 -1.63 8.08
C ALA A 47 -8.08 -1.42 9.60
N ASN A 48 -7.79 -0.20 10.06
CA ASN A 48 -7.82 0.15 11.47
C ASN A 48 -9.22 -0.08 12.09
N ARG A 49 -10.31 0.23 11.36
CA ARG A 49 -11.68 -0.04 11.83
C ARG A 49 -11.98 -1.52 11.97
N GLN A 50 -11.34 -2.38 11.18
CA GLN A 50 -11.44 -3.83 11.26
C GLN A 50 -10.48 -4.43 12.30
N GLY A 51 -9.74 -3.61 13.05
CA GLY A 51 -8.71 -4.07 13.97
C GLY A 51 -7.42 -4.52 13.29
N LEU A 52 -7.32 -4.35 11.96
CA LEU A 52 -6.17 -4.71 11.15
C LEU A 52 -5.20 -3.54 11.11
N ARG A 53 -4.11 -3.64 11.85
CA ARG A 53 -3.02 -2.67 11.80
C ARG A 53 -1.94 -3.16 10.84
N PHE A 54 -1.59 -2.33 9.86
CA PHE A 54 -0.42 -2.56 9.05
C PHE A 54 0.81 -2.07 9.80
N ASN A 55 1.86 -2.89 9.87
CA ASN A 55 3.15 -2.46 10.37
C ASN A 55 3.96 -1.76 9.24
N PRO A 56 4.99 -0.97 9.57
CA PRO A 56 5.78 -0.25 8.57
C PRO A 56 6.45 -1.16 7.53
N ASP A 57 6.82 -2.39 7.91
CA ASP A 57 7.48 -3.35 7.03
C ASP A 57 6.50 -3.94 6.00
N GLU A 58 5.29 -4.27 6.44
CA GLU A 58 4.16 -4.70 5.59
C GLU A 58 3.80 -3.60 4.61
N VAL A 59 3.69 -2.34 5.06
CA VAL A 59 3.39 -1.20 4.17
C VAL A 59 4.49 -1.00 3.13
N SER A 60 5.76 -1.07 3.55
CA SER A 60 6.90 -0.94 2.64
C SER A 60 6.89 -2.01 1.56
N LEU A 61 6.67 -3.26 1.97
CA LEU A 61 6.59 -4.42 1.10
C LEU A 61 5.44 -4.28 0.09
N ILE A 62 4.24 -3.90 0.55
CA ILE A 62 3.08 -3.68 -0.32
C ILE A 62 3.39 -2.62 -1.38
N LEU A 63 4.05 -1.54 -0.98
CA LEU A 63 4.37 -0.43 -1.86
C LEU A 63 5.44 -0.82 -2.88
N GLU A 64 6.44 -1.60 -2.50
CA GLU A 64 7.45 -2.15 -3.40
C GLU A 64 6.81 -3.04 -4.48
N VAL A 65 5.90 -3.91 -4.04
CA VAL A 65 5.05 -4.81 -4.84
C VAL A 65 4.10 -4.01 -5.78
N LEU A 66 3.53 -2.90 -5.32
CA LEU A 66 2.70 -2.00 -6.14
C LEU A 66 3.51 -1.16 -7.13
N LYS A 67 4.77 -0.84 -6.82
CA LYS A 67 5.71 -0.15 -7.73
C LYS A 67 6.17 -1.08 -8.86
N GLU A 68 6.23 -2.38 -8.59
CA GLU A 68 6.66 -3.39 -9.55
C GLU A 68 5.67 -3.45 -10.74
N GLY A 69 6.16 -3.07 -11.93
CA GLY A 69 5.36 -3.01 -13.15
C GLY A 69 4.70 -1.66 -13.47
N LYS A 70 4.95 -0.62 -12.66
CA LYS A 70 4.55 0.77 -12.94
C LYS A 70 5.68 1.58 -13.60
N SER A 71 5.33 2.67 -14.28
CA SER A 71 6.29 3.59 -14.92
C SER A 71 7.14 4.34 -13.90
N LYS A 72 8.34 4.82 -14.28
CA LYS A 72 9.25 5.56 -13.39
C LYS A 72 8.59 6.76 -12.70
N GLU A 73 7.69 7.46 -13.38
CA GLU A 73 6.94 8.59 -12.80
C GLU A 73 5.99 8.15 -11.69
N GLU A 74 5.28 7.04 -11.89
CA GLU A 74 4.39 6.46 -10.88
C GLU A 74 5.19 5.93 -9.68
N GLN A 75 6.34 5.28 -9.93
CA GLN A 75 7.22 4.82 -8.87
C GLN A 75 7.70 5.96 -7.97
N ASN A 76 8.13 7.09 -8.57
CA ASN A 76 8.54 8.28 -7.84
C ASN A 76 7.42 8.91 -7.01
N GLN A 77 6.18 8.88 -7.52
CA GLN A 77 5.05 9.40 -6.75
C GLN A 77 4.69 8.47 -5.58
N ILE A 78 4.83 7.15 -5.76
CA ILE A 78 4.68 6.18 -4.68
C ILE A 78 5.78 6.37 -3.62
N ASP A 79 7.02 6.64 -4.01
CA ASP A 79 8.13 6.94 -3.08
C ASP A 79 7.86 8.20 -2.24
N ARG A 80 7.34 9.26 -2.85
CA ARG A 80 6.94 10.48 -2.12
C ARG A 80 5.80 10.21 -1.15
N MET A 81 4.86 9.35 -1.53
CA MET A 81 3.83 8.88 -0.62
C MET A 81 4.40 8.07 0.53
N MET A 82 5.40 7.21 0.31
CA MET A 82 6.06 6.49 1.40
C MET A 82 6.65 7.45 2.42
N GLU A 83 7.33 8.51 2.00
CA GLU A 83 7.85 9.53 2.92
C GLU A 83 6.74 10.18 3.74
N MET A 84 5.65 10.60 3.09
CA MET A 84 4.50 11.21 3.77
C MET A 84 3.82 10.23 4.74
N THR A 85 3.58 9.01 4.29
CA THR A 85 2.89 8.00 5.11
C THR A 85 3.79 7.55 6.25
N LYS A 86 5.11 7.43 6.05
CA LYS A 86 6.09 7.13 7.11
C LYS A 86 6.08 8.22 8.18
N ASN A 87 5.95 9.49 7.80
CA ASN A 87 5.79 10.59 8.76
C ASN A 87 4.45 10.54 9.51
N ILE A 88 3.35 10.19 8.83
CA ILE A 88 2.04 10.01 9.46
C ILE A 88 2.06 8.80 10.41
N PHE A 89 2.53 7.64 9.94
CA PHE A 89 2.69 6.41 10.71
C PHE A 89 3.59 6.62 11.93
N ARG A 90 4.73 7.29 11.78
CA ARG A 90 5.64 7.63 12.90
C ARG A 90 4.98 8.52 13.96
N LYS A 91 4.02 9.35 13.56
CA LYS A 91 3.29 10.25 14.45
C LYS A 91 2.05 9.59 15.09
N HIS A 92 1.47 8.59 14.44
CA HIS A 92 0.25 7.90 14.89
C HIS A 92 0.51 6.60 15.66
N PHE A 93 1.71 6.01 15.54
CA PHE A 93 2.13 4.79 16.25
C PHE A 93 3.08 5.07 17.43
N LYS A 94 3.02 6.29 17.99
CA LYS A 94 3.76 6.65 19.21
C LYS A 94 2.88 6.46 20.44
#